data_AF-A0A519M3U9-F1
#
_entry.id   AF-A0A519M3U9-F1
#
_cell.length_a   1.000
_cell.length_b   1.000
_cell.length_c   1.000
_cell.angle_alpha   90.00
_cell.angle_beta   90.00
_cell.angle_gamma   90.00
#
_symmetry.space_group_name_H-M   'P 1'
#
loop_
_entity.id
_entity.type
_entity.pdbx_description
1 polymer ?
#
loop_
_entity_poly.entity_id
_entity_poly.type
_entity_poly.pdbx_seq_one_letter_code
_entity_poly.pdbx_strand_id
1 'polypeptide(L)'
;LVESGEGTRHEHYLKAGEVQNIHNVLFAFNKPTDGAINIAMNNGIYTIKTPFEGDFMRMADQFKGRVTKDTVQALMFRSLYNMSGTQFVFPEPAIKGKIDYVSNNDYKTKEDAALTVTVKSGDLVKDVTLIGGQGKTGIPQSFKLGDLEYTLIYGRKTYQLPFSIKLNDFIAEKHPGTESSYSSFESKVTVIDNEEKNTFHTRVFMNNVLDYRGYRFFQAGFEPDESGTRLSVNHDFWGTWTSYIGYFLLYIGLMAILFDKNTRFGDLKRKLDNVKRKKAKMAAGAMLLFGMSGFAQDHIHEKPTEKQIDSLLQKYKVSEEHAAKFGRVIIQDAGGRMKPVNTFSSELLRKVSKSDTYKDMNSDQVLLSMTMFDKVWYSVPIIYLKRGNDSLRKIAGIDVKAEYAALGDFFDNQGNYKLSKLLEGAYREAVPNQFQKDFIDIDKRVNLLYSA
;
A
#
# COMPACT_ATOMS: atom_id res chain seq x y z
N LEU A 1 30.13 -18.50 12.45
CA LEU A 1 30.51 -17.49 13.45
C LEU A 1 29.36 -16.50 13.53
N VAL A 2 29.00 -16.08 14.74
CA VAL A 2 27.99 -15.03 14.97
C VAL A 2 28.67 -13.94 15.78
N GLU A 3 28.47 -12.68 15.42
CA GLU A 3 29.05 -11.54 16.12
C GLU A 3 28.03 -10.41 16.30
N SER A 4 28.38 -9.45 17.16
CA SER A 4 27.65 -8.20 17.34
C SER A 4 28.53 -7.02 16.89
N GLY A 5 28.29 -6.56 15.66
CA GLY A 5 28.85 -5.32 15.11
C GLY A 5 27.77 -4.24 15.04
N GLU A 6 28.10 -2.99 15.37
CA GLU A 6 27.19 -1.82 15.26
C GLU A 6 25.81 -1.94 15.96
N GLY A 7 25.65 -2.90 16.88
CA GLY A 7 24.39 -3.19 17.58
C GLY A 7 23.48 -4.22 16.87
N THR A 8 23.89 -4.74 15.71
CA THR A 8 23.18 -5.78 14.96
C THR A 8 23.91 -7.13 15.01
N ARG A 9 23.13 -8.23 14.93
CA ARG A 9 23.66 -9.60 14.84
C ARG A 9 24.06 -9.90 13.39
N HIS A 10 25.32 -10.26 13.18
CA HIS A 10 25.83 -10.71 11.88
C HIS A 10 26.23 -12.19 11.94
N GLU A 11 25.94 -12.94 10.88
CA GLU A 11 26.28 -14.35 10.74
C GLU A 11 27.24 -14.57 9.58
N HIS A 12 28.35 -15.26 9.85
CA HIS A 12 29.45 -15.48 8.91
C HIS A 12 29.81 -16.96 8.83
N TYR A 13 29.91 -17.50 7.61
CA TYR A 13 30.29 -18.90 7.37
C TYR A 13 31.79 -19.01 7.05
N LEU A 14 32.60 -19.40 8.03
CA LEU A 14 34.03 -19.65 7.84
C LEU A 14 34.24 -20.95 7.03
N LYS A 15 34.77 -20.84 5.82
CA LYS A 15 35.06 -21.98 4.94
C LYS A 15 36.49 -22.49 5.17
N ALA A 16 36.66 -23.81 5.18
CA ALA A 16 37.97 -24.44 5.37
C ALA A 16 38.91 -24.11 4.20
N GLY A 17 40.14 -23.71 4.52
CA GLY A 17 41.16 -23.29 3.54
C GLY A 17 41.08 -21.81 3.12
N GLU A 18 40.12 -21.05 3.66
CA GLU A 18 39.95 -19.63 3.37
C GLU A 18 40.23 -18.76 4.61
N VAL A 19 40.56 -17.49 4.37
CA VAL A 19 40.74 -16.46 5.38
C VAL A 19 39.70 -15.39 5.11
N GLN A 20 38.93 -15.01 6.13
CA GLN A 20 37.90 -13.98 6.04
C GLN A 20 38.27 -12.81 6.95
N ASN A 21 38.12 -11.58 6.44
CA ASN A 21 38.27 -10.36 7.22
C ASN A 21 36.89 -9.94 7.72
N ILE A 22 36.72 -9.87 9.05
CA ILE A 22 35.47 -9.55 9.72
C ILE A 22 35.77 -8.41 10.70
N HIS A 23 35.25 -7.21 10.42
CA HIS A 23 35.54 -5.97 11.17
C HIS A 23 37.03 -5.74 11.49
N ASN A 24 37.92 -5.89 10.50
CA ASN A 24 39.38 -5.80 10.61
C ASN A 24 40.06 -6.88 11.46
N VAL A 25 39.33 -7.92 11.88
CA VAL A 25 39.88 -9.14 12.49
C VAL A 25 39.90 -10.24 11.44
N LEU A 26 41.08 -10.81 11.20
CA LEU A 26 41.24 -11.96 10.30
C LEU A 26 40.85 -13.25 11.02
N PHE A 27 39.97 -14.04 10.42
CA PHE A 27 39.61 -15.39 10.85
C PHE A 27 40.03 -16.40 9.78
N ALA A 28 40.71 -17.47 10.19
CA ALA A 28 41.16 -18.52 9.28
C ALA A 28 40.77 -19.90 9.80
N PHE A 29 40.13 -20.73 8.96
CA PHE A 29 39.72 -22.09 9.32
C PHE A 29 40.53 -23.13 8.54
N ASN A 30 41.25 -24.01 9.25
CA ASN A 30 42.17 -25.01 8.68
C ASN A 30 43.23 -24.42 7.72
N LYS A 31 43.62 -23.16 7.94
CA LYS A 31 44.68 -22.47 7.18
C LYS A 31 45.50 -21.58 8.12
N PRO A 32 46.61 -22.09 8.69
CA PRO A 32 47.51 -21.31 9.54
C PRO A 32 47.92 -19.99 8.87
N THR A 33 47.55 -18.87 9.50
CA THR A 33 47.75 -17.51 8.98
C THR A 33 48.20 -16.62 10.12
N ASP A 34 49.38 -16.01 10.01
CA ASP A 34 49.90 -15.13 11.06
C ASP A 34 49.05 -13.86 11.20
N GLY A 35 48.87 -13.37 12.43
CA GLY A 35 47.99 -12.24 12.73
C GLY A 35 46.48 -12.56 12.71
N ALA A 36 46.07 -13.78 12.37
CA ALA A 36 44.66 -14.19 12.36
C ALA A 36 44.24 -14.99 13.61
N ILE A 37 42.94 -14.97 13.92
CA ILE A 37 42.29 -15.95 14.77
C ILE A 37 42.22 -17.27 13.98
N ASN A 38 43.12 -18.19 14.32
CA ASN A 38 43.27 -19.47 13.67
C ASN A 38 42.42 -20.52 14.36
N ILE A 39 41.52 -21.15 13.61
CA ILE A 39 40.73 -22.29 14.05
C ILE A 39 41.22 -23.51 13.29
N ALA A 40 41.56 -24.59 14.00
CA ALA A 40 41.96 -25.86 13.41
C ALA A 40 41.04 -26.98 13.88
N MET A 41 40.79 -27.96 13.01
CA MET A 41 40.01 -29.17 13.31
C MET A 41 40.84 -30.40 12.95
N ASN A 42 41.37 -31.08 13.96
CA ASN A 42 42.14 -32.31 13.82
C ASN A 42 41.39 -33.45 14.53
N ASN A 43 41.06 -34.52 13.81
CA ASN A 43 40.36 -35.71 14.34
C ASN A 43 39.09 -35.39 15.16
N GLY A 44 38.33 -34.36 14.76
CA GLY A 44 37.12 -33.91 15.45
C GLY A 44 37.34 -33.00 16.66
N ILE A 45 38.59 -32.82 17.10
CA ILE A 45 38.97 -31.85 18.12
C ILE A 45 39.19 -30.49 17.45
N TYR A 46 38.51 -29.47 17.96
CA TYR A 46 38.67 -28.10 17.52
C TYR A 46 39.60 -27.33 18.45
N THR A 47 40.57 -26.61 17.87
CA THR A 47 41.48 -25.74 18.61
C THR A 47 41.44 -24.33 18.05
N ILE A 48 41.79 -23.37 18.91
CA ILE A 48 41.90 -21.95 18.61
C ILE A 48 43.31 -21.46 18.98
N LYS A 49 43.93 -20.65 18.11
CA LYS A 49 45.16 -19.89 18.37
C LYS A 49 44.94 -18.45 17.94
N THR A 50 45.18 -17.50 18.83
CA THR A 50 44.90 -16.07 18.60
C THR A 50 46.12 -15.22 18.92
N PRO A 51 46.44 -14.17 18.13
CA PRO A 51 47.49 -13.20 18.47
C PRO A 51 47.03 -12.17 19.52
N PHE A 52 45.77 -12.27 19.95
CA PHE A 52 45.10 -11.40 20.92
C PHE A 52 44.85 -12.18 22.21
N GLU A 53 45.04 -11.53 23.36
CA GLU A 53 44.47 -12.00 24.62
C GLU A 53 42.99 -11.65 24.71
N GLY A 54 42.27 -12.40 25.52
CA GLY A 54 40.88 -12.11 25.87
C GLY A 54 40.31 -13.11 26.86
N ASP A 55 39.00 -13.14 26.95
CA ASP A 55 38.25 -14.09 27.76
C ASP A 55 37.14 -14.76 26.95
N PHE A 56 36.58 -15.84 27.51
CA PHE A 56 35.35 -16.43 27.01
C PHE A 56 34.44 -16.85 28.15
N MET A 57 33.13 -16.77 27.90
CA MET A 57 32.09 -17.24 28.81
C MET A 57 31.06 -18.09 28.06
N ARG A 58 30.84 -19.33 28.53
CA ARG A 58 29.76 -20.19 28.06
C ARG A 58 28.46 -19.86 28.81
N MET A 59 27.46 -19.37 28.07
CA MET A 59 26.22 -18.86 28.69
C MET A 59 25.39 -19.94 29.41
N ALA A 60 25.52 -21.21 29.00
CA ALA A 60 24.69 -22.31 29.51
C ALA A 60 25.00 -22.70 30.97
N ASP A 61 26.26 -22.57 31.39
CA ASP A 61 26.76 -22.97 32.71
C ASP A 61 27.63 -21.89 33.39
N GLN A 62 27.67 -20.69 32.79
CA GLN A 62 28.54 -19.56 33.19
C GLN A 62 30.03 -19.92 33.29
N PHE A 63 30.47 -21.00 32.62
CA PHE A 63 31.88 -21.39 32.62
C PHE A 63 32.73 -20.32 31.94
N LYS A 64 33.71 -19.78 32.66
CA LYS A 64 34.63 -18.73 32.19
C LYS A 64 36.04 -19.29 32.01
N GLY A 65 36.71 -18.87 30.95
CA GLY A 65 38.13 -19.11 30.72
C GLY A 65 38.82 -17.88 30.13
N ARG A 66 40.15 -17.87 30.21
CA ARG A 66 40.99 -16.86 29.55
C ARG A 66 41.50 -17.44 28.24
N VAL A 67 41.63 -16.59 27.22
CA VAL A 67 42.33 -16.93 25.97
C VAL A 67 43.72 -16.34 26.03
N THR A 68 44.73 -17.19 26.15
CA THR A 68 46.15 -16.77 26.17
C THR A 68 46.70 -16.58 24.76
N LYS A 69 47.33 -15.41 24.52
CA LYS A 69 47.92 -15.02 23.24
C LYS A 69 48.95 -16.04 22.73
N ASP A 70 48.94 -16.27 21.43
CA ASP A 70 49.83 -17.13 20.63
C ASP A 70 49.90 -18.61 21.06
N THR A 71 49.06 -19.04 22.00
CA THR A 71 48.96 -20.43 22.46
C THR A 71 47.77 -21.15 21.81
N VAL A 72 47.95 -22.44 21.52
CA VAL A 72 46.89 -23.32 21.03
C VAL A 72 46.05 -23.82 22.20
N GLN A 73 44.76 -23.51 22.18
CA GLN A 73 43.79 -23.87 23.22
C GLN A 73 42.61 -24.64 22.61
N ALA A 74 41.83 -25.35 23.42
CA ALA A 74 40.60 -25.99 22.95
C ALA A 74 39.54 -24.93 22.59
N LEU A 75 38.86 -25.11 21.45
CA LEU A 75 37.76 -24.23 21.06
C LEU A 75 36.48 -24.61 21.82
N MET A 76 35.89 -23.64 22.51
CA MET A 76 34.70 -23.83 23.34
C MET A 76 33.47 -23.29 22.61
N PHE A 77 32.77 -24.17 21.88
CA PHE A 77 31.51 -23.82 21.20
C PHE A 77 30.47 -23.25 22.17
N ARG A 78 29.58 -22.41 21.63
CA ARG A 78 28.50 -21.70 22.36
C ARG A 78 29.02 -20.83 23.51
N SER A 79 30.27 -20.40 23.43
CA SER A 79 30.88 -19.42 24.31
C SER A 79 31.00 -18.09 23.61
N LEU A 80 30.68 -17.01 24.33
CA LEU A 80 30.96 -15.64 23.92
C LEU A 80 32.45 -15.39 24.17
N TYR A 81 33.19 -15.20 23.09
CA TYR A 81 34.58 -14.78 23.10
C TYR A 81 34.64 -13.25 23.04
N ASN A 82 35.47 -12.66 23.89
CA ASN A 82 35.70 -11.22 23.97
C ASN A 82 37.21 -10.96 23.82
N MET A 83 37.65 -10.51 22.65
CA MET A 83 39.06 -10.24 22.34
C MET A 83 39.18 -9.26 21.17
N SER A 84 40.29 -8.52 21.10
CA SER A 84 40.54 -7.54 20.03
C SER A 84 39.43 -6.49 19.82
N GLY A 85 38.62 -6.21 20.85
CA GLY A 85 37.48 -5.30 20.76
C GLY A 85 36.24 -5.86 20.06
N THR A 86 36.25 -7.14 19.65
CA THR A 86 35.09 -7.81 19.05
C THR A 86 34.51 -8.88 19.98
N GLN A 87 33.20 -9.09 19.87
CA GLN A 87 32.46 -10.12 20.60
C GLN A 87 31.85 -11.09 19.60
N PHE A 88 32.26 -12.37 19.68
CA PHE A 88 31.83 -13.39 18.73
C PHE A 88 31.58 -14.76 19.39
N VAL A 89 30.80 -15.59 18.71
CA VAL A 89 30.39 -16.93 19.14
C VAL A 89 30.59 -17.91 17.98
N PHE A 90 31.07 -19.12 18.30
CA PHE A 90 30.97 -20.29 17.44
C PHE A 90 29.81 -21.17 17.94
N PRO A 91 28.59 -21.05 17.39
CA PRO A 91 27.42 -21.75 17.95
C PRO A 91 27.43 -23.27 17.67
N GLU A 92 28.07 -23.67 16.58
CA GLU A 92 28.03 -25.02 16.02
C GLU A 92 29.41 -25.43 15.45
N PRO A 93 29.73 -26.74 15.43
CA PRO A 93 30.92 -27.26 14.76
C PRO A 93 30.82 -27.12 13.24
N ALA A 94 31.97 -27.21 12.56
CA ALA A 94 31.99 -27.17 11.10
C ALA A 94 31.32 -28.42 10.51
N ILE A 95 30.33 -28.18 9.65
CA ILE A 95 29.61 -29.21 8.89
C ILE A 95 30.19 -29.33 7.47
N LYS A 96 30.16 -30.55 6.91
CA LYS A 96 30.42 -30.77 5.48
C LYS A 96 29.11 -30.58 4.72
N GLY A 97 29.06 -29.59 3.83
CA GLY A 97 27.90 -29.32 3.00
C GLY A 97 28.20 -28.27 1.92
N LYS A 98 27.18 -27.93 1.14
CA LYS A 98 27.16 -26.75 0.27
C LYS A 98 26.22 -25.71 0.88
N ILE A 99 26.56 -24.43 0.76
CA ILE A 99 25.62 -23.34 0.99
C ILE A 99 24.67 -23.32 -0.22
N ASP A 100 23.38 -23.24 0.03
CA ASP A 100 22.34 -23.20 -1.01
C ASP A 100 21.23 -22.23 -0.56
N TYR A 101 20.50 -21.67 -1.53
CA TYR A 101 19.47 -20.67 -1.25
C TYR A 101 18.08 -21.30 -1.36
N VAL A 102 17.26 -21.13 -0.32
CA VAL A 102 15.91 -21.71 -0.23
C VAL A 102 14.87 -20.58 -0.28
N SER A 103 13.88 -20.73 -1.14
CA SER A 103 12.72 -19.83 -1.20
C SER A 103 11.90 -19.91 0.08
N ASN A 104 11.63 -18.77 0.71
CA ASN A 104 10.64 -18.64 1.79
C ASN A 104 9.18 -18.76 1.29
N ASN A 105 8.98 -18.80 -0.04
CA ASN A 105 7.69 -18.83 -0.74
C ASN A 105 6.77 -17.61 -0.48
N ASP A 106 7.31 -16.51 0.04
CA ASP A 106 6.60 -15.23 0.15
C ASP A 106 7.03 -14.26 -0.96
N TYR A 107 6.18 -14.13 -1.98
CA TYR A 107 6.36 -13.19 -3.09
C TYR A 107 6.34 -11.71 -2.69
N LYS A 108 6.07 -11.38 -1.42
CA LYS A 108 6.10 -10.01 -0.87
C LYS A 108 7.26 -9.76 0.10
N THR A 109 8.18 -10.72 0.26
CA THR A 109 9.35 -10.53 1.12
C THR A 109 10.20 -9.34 0.68
N LYS A 110 10.88 -8.70 1.64
CA LYS A 110 11.93 -7.68 1.40
C LYS A 110 13.35 -8.29 1.40
N GLU A 111 13.45 -9.60 1.60
CA GLU A 111 14.71 -10.34 1.53
C GLU A 111 15.24 -10.41 0.09
N ASP A 112 16.52 -10.77 -0.05
CA ASP A 112 17.15 -10.91 -1.36
C ASP A 112 16.74 -12.22 -2.04
N ALA A 113 16.43 -12.11 -3.33
CA ALA A 113 16.17 -13.22 -4.21
C ALA A 113 17.47 -13.75 -4.83
N ALA A 114 17.59 -15.08 -4.89
CA ALA A 114 18.69 -15.77 -5.57
C ALA A 114 18.23 -16.30 -6.93
N LEU A 115 19.00 -16.00 -7.98
CA LEU A 115 18.81 -16.51 -9.33
C LEU A 115 20.03 -17.33 -9.76
N THR A 116 19.90 -18.64 -9.81
CA THR A 116 20.95 -19.52 -10.34
C THR A 116 20.82 -19.66 -11.86
N VAL A 117 21.88 -19.32 -12.58
CA VAL A 117 21.97 -19.45 -14.03
C VAL A 117 23.12 -20.39 -14.42
N THR A 118 22.83 -21.31 -15.34
CA THR A 118 23.82 -22.21 -15.93
C THR A 118 24.43 -21.55 -17.17
N VAL A 119 25.70 -21.17 -17.11
CA VAL A 119 26.45 -20.65 -18.27
C VAL A 119 27.17 -21.80 -18.95
N LYS A 120 27.04 -21.87 -20.28
CA LYS A 120 27.72 -22.86 -21.13
C LYS A 120 28.60 -22.14 -22.15
N SER A 121 29.83 -22.60 -22.31
CA SER A 121 30.80 -22.11 -23.29
C SER A 121 31.54 -23.31 -23.88
N GLY A 122 31.13 -23.73 -25.09
CA GLY A 122 31.48 -25.05 -25.61
C GLY A 122 31.00 -26.16 -24.67
N ASP A 123 31.88 -27.11 -24.37
CA ASP A 123 31.63 -28.21 -23.43
C ASP A 123 31.73 -27.80 -21.95
N LEU A 124 32.22 -26.59 -21.65
CA LEU A 124 32.35 -26.10 -20.28
C LEU A 124 31.02 -25.57 -19.76
N VAL A 125 30.60 -26.07 -18.61
CA VAL A 125 29.36 -25.69 -17.92
C VAL A 125 29.70 -25.17 -16.53
N LYS A 126 29.09 -24.03 -16.14
CA LYS A 126 29.23 -23.46 -14.81
C LYS A 126 27.93 -22.85 -14.32
N ASP A 127 27.45 -23.31 -13.17
CA ASP A 127 26.34 -22.68 -12.46
C ASP A 127 26.82 -21.47 -11.65
N VAL A 128 26.06 -20.38 -11.71
CA VAL A 128 26.37 -19.11 -11.06
C VAL A 128 25.10 -18.61 -10.37
N THR A 129 25.16 -18.47 -9.04
CA THR A 129 24.05 -17.91 -8.27
C THR A 129 24.23 -16.41 -8.13
N LEU A 130 23.24 -15.64 -8.59
CA LEU A 130 23.21 -14.19 -8.57
C LEU A 130 22.23 -13.72 -7.49
N ILE A 131 22.70 -12.95 -6.52
CA ILE A 131 21.87 -12.38 -5.45
C ILE A 131 21.42 -10.98 -5.88
N GLY A 132 20.12 -10.71 -5.73
CA GLY A 132 19.51 -9.44 -6.14
C GLY A 132 18.08 -9.31 -5.62
N GLY A 133 17.33 -8.33 -6.09
CA GLY A 133 15.94 -8.17 -5.67
C GLY A 133 15.24 -6.93 -6.21
N GLN A 134 13.99 -6.73 -5.80
CA GLN A 134 13.26 -5.52 -6.10
C GLN A 134 13.87 -4.33 -5.34
N GLY A 135 14.27 -3.29 -6.07
CA GLY A 135 14.81 -2.05 -5.50
C GLY A 135 16.32 -2.03 -5.27
N LYS A 136 17.02 -3.17 -5.37
CA LYS A 136 18.49 -3.24 -5.27
C LYS A 136 19.17 -3.36 -6.63
N THR A 137 20.34 -2.76 -6.75
CA THR A 137 21.32 -3.07 -7.79
C THR A 137 21.96 -4.42 -7.45
N GLY A 138 22.04 -5.32 -8.43
CA GLY A 138 22.64 -6.64 -8.21
C GLY A 138 24.15 -6.57 -7.97
N ILE A 139 24.68 -7.53 -7.21
CA ILE A 139 26.13 -7.69 -7.04
C ILE A 139 26.71 -8.35 -8.30
N PRO A 140 27.70 -7.75 -8.98
CA PRO A 140 28.34 -8.38 -10.14
C PRO A 140 29.08 -9.66 -9.74
N GLN A 141 28.87 -10.71 -10.51
CA GLN A 141 29.63 -11.95 -10.44
C GLN A 141 30.42 -12.11 -11.75
N SER A 142 31.73 -11.88 -11.67
CA SER A 142 32.66 -11.98 -12.79
C SER A 142 33.44 -13.29 -12.74
N PHE A 143 33.55 -13.99 -13.86
CA PHE A 143 34.31 -15.23 -13.98
C PHE A 143 34.71 -15.52 -15.43
N LYS A 144 35.82 -16.25 -15.59
CA LYS A 144 36.26 -16.78 -16.89
C LYS A 144 35.71 -18.21 -17.10
N LEU A 145 35.33 -18.53 -18.34
CA LEU A 145 34.89 -19.87 -18.76
C LEU A 145 35.35 -20.14 -20.20
N GLY A 146 36.39 -20.97 -20.34
CA GLY A 146 37.18 -21.05 -21.57
C GLY A 146 37.99 -19.75 -21.76
N ASP A 147 37.98 -19.22 -22.97
CA ASP A 147 38.67 -17.95 -23.29
C ASP A 147 37.83 -16.69 -23.01
N LEU A 148 36.54 -16.84 -22.68
CA LEU A 148 35.62 -15.74 -22.47
C LEU A 148 35.47 -15.37 -20.99
N GLU A 149 35.43 -14.06 -20.72
CA GLU A 149 35.11 -13.49 -19.42
C GLU A 149 33.64 -13.03 -19.39
N TYR A 150 32.92 -13.51 -18.40
CA TYR A 150 31.51 -13.21 -18.17
C TYR A 150 31.39 -12.34 -16.92
N THR A 151 30.55 -11.31 -16.97
CA THR A 151 30.09 -10.59 -15.78
C THR A 151 28.58 -10.59 -15.77
N LEU A 152 27.99 -11.16 -14.72
CA LEU A 152 26.55 -11.33 -14.57
C LEU A 152 26.05 -10.55 -13.37
N ILE A 153 24.89 -9.91 -13.52
CA ILE A 153 24.25 -9.08 -12.50
C ILE A 153 22.75 -9.41 -12.52
N TYR A 154 22.17 -9.69 -11.36
CA TYR A 154 20.72 -9.84 -11.18
C TYR A 154 20.19 -8.73 -10.28
N GLY A 155 19.30 -7.87 -10.78
CA GLY A 155 18.74 -6.76 -10.00
C GLY A 155 18.12 -5.70 -10.90
N ARG A 156 17.81 -4.53 -10.35
CA ARG A 156 17.31 -3.40 -11.14
C ARG A 156 18.44 -2.77 -11.95
N LYS A 157 18.21 -2.59 -13.26
CA LYS A 157 19.09 -1.80 -14.12
C LYS A 157 18.98 -0.32 -13.75
N THR A 158 20.08 0.25 -13.26
CA THR A 158 20.19 1.67 -12.93
C THR A 158 20.39 2.50 -14.19
N TYR A 159 19.67 3.60 -14.31
CA TYR A 159 19.88 4.63 -15.34
C TYR A 159 20.31 5.91 -14.65
N GLN A 160 21.37 6.55 -15.16
CA GLN A 160 21.79 7.87 -14.70
C GLN A 160 21.00 8.94 -15.46
N LEU A 161 20.49 9.92 -14.73
CA LEU A 161 19.82 11.09 -15.30
C LEU A 161 20.86 12.19 -15.58
N PRO A 162 20.68 13.03 -16.63
CA PRO A 162 21.59 14.13 -16.92
C PRO A 162 21.42 15.34 -15.98
N PHE A 163 20.51 15.25 -15.00
CA PHE A 163 20.27 16.22 -13.94
C PHE A 163 19.95 15.50 -12.63
N SER A 164 20.08 16.22 -11.52
CA SER A 164 19.71 15.73 -10.18
C SER A 164 18.36 16.28 -9.73
N ILE A 165 17.60 15.49 -8.97
CA ILE A 165 16.42 15.94 -8.24
C ILE A 165 16.69 15.81 -6.76
N LYS A 166 16.60 16.94 -6.03
CA LYS A 166 16.66 16.99 -4.57
C LYS A 166 15.24 17.11 -4.00
N LEU A 167 14.84 16.20 -3.12
CA LEU A 167 13.69 16.43 -2.25
C LEU A 167 14.06 17.49 -1.21
N ASN A 168 13.29 18.57 -1.14
CA ASN A 168 13.46 19.59 -0.11
C ASN A 168 12.56 19.32 1.10
N ASP A 169 11.33 18.86 0.84
CA ASP A 169 10.25 18.75 1.81
C ASP A 169 9.15 17.84 1.22
N PHE A 170 8.55 16.99 2.05
CA PHE A 170 7.43 16.11 1.69
C PHE A 170 6.26 16.40 2.63
N ILE A 171 5.09 16.66 2.05
CA ILE A 171 3.89 17.03 2.78
C ILE A 171 2.80 16.03 2.44
N ALA A 172 2.20 15.42 3.47
CA ALA A 172 1.03 14.58 3.33
C ALA A 172 -0.10 15.13 4.23
N GLU A 173 -1.19 15.57 3.62
CA GLU A 173 -2.36 16.00 4.36
C GLU A 173 -3.15 14.77 4.83
N LYS A 174 -3.64 14.81 6.07
CA LYS A 174 -4.40 13.73 6.70
C LYS A 174 -5.85 14.12 6.85
N HIS A 175 -6.76 13.15 6.75
CA HIS A 175 -8.17 13.38 7.01
C HIS A 175 -8.39 13.72 8.50
N PRO A 176 -9.19 14.76 8.84
CA PRO A 176 -9.41 15.17 10.22
C PRO A 176 -9.83 14.02 11.13
N GLY A 177 -9.21 13.91 12.31
CA GLY A 177 -9.48 12.84 13.27
C GLY A 177 -8.78 11.50 12.97
N THR A 178 -7.92 11.43 11.95
CA THR A 178 -7.18 10.20 11.60
C THR A 178 -5.68 10.46 11.40
N GLU A 179 -4.82 9.57 11.91
CA GLU A 179 -3.36 9.67 11.73
C GLU A 179 -2.84 8.87 10.52
N SER A 180 -3.68 8.00 9.95
CA SER A 180 -3.32 7.00 8.94
C SER A 180 -4.09 7.08 7.61
N SER A 181 -5.05 8.02 7.49
CA SER A 181 -5.82 8.24 6.26
C SER A 181 -5.40 9.55 5.61
N TYR A 182 -4.84 9.48 4.40
CA TYR A 182 -4.23 10.61 3.70
C TYR A 182 -5.17 11.18 2.63
N SER A 183 -5.38 12.49 2.65
CA SER A 183 -6.23 13.20 1.68
C SER A 183 -5.46 13.65 0.43
N SER A 184 -4.20 14.07 0.61
CA SER A 184 -3.30 14.50 -0.47
C SER A 184 -1.84 14.30 -0.07
N PHE A 185 -0.93 14.28 -1.04
CA PHE A 185 0.51 14.31 -0.80
C PHE A 185 1.26 15.07 -1.91
N GLU A 186 2.17 15.97 -1.53
CA GLU A 186 3.05 16.73 -2.42
C GLU A 186 4.54 16.59 -2.04
N SER A 187 5.40 16.52 -3.05
CA SER A 187 6.85 16.62 -2.90
C SER A 187 7.33 17.96 -3.42
N LYS A 188 7.96 18.79 -2.57
CA LYS A 188 8.67 19.99 -3.01
C LYS A 188 10.08 19.58 -3.42
N VAL A 189 10.43 19.72 -4.69
CA VAL A 189 11.71 19.28 -5.23
C VAL A 189 12.47 20.41 -5.90
N THR A 190 13.79 20.33 -5.86
CA THR A 190 14.70 21.18 -6.64
C THR A 190 15.27 20.34 -7.76
N VAL A 191 15.08 20.76 -9.01
CA VAL A 191 15.78 20.22 -10.17
C VAL A 191 17.10 20.98 -10.28
N ILE A 192 18.21 20.24 -10.41
CA ILE A 192 19.57 20.78 -10.49
C ILE A 192 20.22 20.18 -11.75
N ASP A 193 20.28 20.98 -12.82
CA ASP A 193 20.98 20.63 -14.05
C ASP A 193 22.25 21.48 -14.19
N ASN A 194 23.41 20.82 -14.06
CA ASN A 194 24.72 21.46 -14.16
C ASN A 194 25.18 21.67 -15.61
N GLU A 195 24.63 20.93 -16.57
CA GLU A 195 24.97 21.04 -17.99
C GLU A 195 24.27 22.26 -18.62
N GLU A 196 22.97 22.38 -18.37
CA GLU A 196 22.12 23.51 -18.79
C GLU A 196 22.25 24.72 -17.87
N LYS A 197 22.95 24.58 -16.72
CA LYS A 197 23.04 25.58 -15.63
C LYS A 197 21.66 26.06 -15.15
N ASN A 198 20.68 25.15 -15.19
CA ASN A 198 19.30 25.43 -14.84
C ASN A 198 19.00 24.79 -13.49
N THR A 199 18.60 25.60 -12.51
CA THR A 199 18.21 25.11 -11.19
C THR A 199 16.95 25.82 -10.76
N PHE A 200 15.89 25.05 -10.49
CA PHE A 200 14.58 25.59 -10.17
C PHE A 200 13.84 24.71 -9.15
N HIS A 201 12.95 25.35 -8.39
CA HIS A 201 12.08 24.68 -7.44
C HIS A 201 10.72 24.40 -8.10
N THR A 202 10.17 23.22 -7.82
CA THR A 202 8.86 22.80 -8.31
C THR A 202 8.17 21.89 -7.29
N ARG A 203 6.91 21.54 -7.53
CA ARG A 203 6.15 20.61 -6.70
C ARG A 203 5.57 19.50 -7.55
N VAL A 204 5.70 18.27 -7.08
CA VAL A 204 5.15 17.08 -7.75
C VAL A 204 4.05 16.50 -6.86
N PHE A 205 2.83 16.43 -7.38
CA PHE A 205 1.64 15.96 -6.66
C PHE A 205 0.60 15.41 -7.65
N MET A 206 -0.56 14.95 -7.15
CA MET A 206 -1.63 14.44 -8.02
C MET A 206 -2.04 15.46 -9.09
N ASN A 207 -1.94 15.05 -10.35
CA ASN A 207 -2.18 15.87 -11.56
C ASN A 207 -1.20 17.03 -11.81
N ASN A 208 -0.13 17.18 -11.01
CA ASN A 208 0.97 18.10 -11.30
C ASN A 208 2.28 17.31 -11.45
N VAL A 209 2.70 17.14 -12.70
CA VAL A 209 3.80 16.27 -13.13
C VAL A 209 5.00 17.15 -13.45
N LEU A 210 6.17 16.86 -12.89
CA LEU A 210 7.41 17.51 -13.32
C LEU A 210 7.81 16.94 -14.68
N ASP A 211 7.84 17.79 -15.70
CA ASP A 211 8.28 17.47 -17.06
C ASP A 211 9.58 18.24 -17.34
N TYR A 212 10.71 17.55 -17.48
CA TYR A 212 12.01 18.17 -17.74
C TYR A 212 12.91 17.27 -18.59
N ARG A 213 13.55 17.83 -19.63
CA ARG A 213 14.37 17.10 -20.62
C ARG A 213 13.71 15.83 -21.17
N GLY A 214 12.38 15.85 -21.33
CA GLY A 214 11.57 14.71 -21.78
C GLY A 214 11.34 13.60 -20.75
N TYR A 215 11.79 13.78 -19.50
CA TYR A 215 11.49 12.91 -18.37
C TYR A 215 10.29 13.47 -17.61
N ARG A 216 9.28 12.62 -17.38
CA ARG A 216 8.04 12.96 -16.69
C ARG A 216 8.01 12.24 -15.35
N PHE A 217 8.07 13.00 -14.26
CA PHE A 217 8.09 12.51 -12.88
C PHE A 217 6.73 12.68 -12.25
N PHE A 218 6.12 11.54 -11.89
CA PHE A 218 4.83 11.45 -11.24
C PHE A 218 5.02 11.12 -9.77
N GLN A 219 4.28 11.79 -8.89
CA GLN A 219 4.23 11.43 -7.48
C GLN A 219 3.60 10.04 -7.33
N ALA A 220 4.38 9.05 -6.90
CA ALA A 220 3.94 7.65 -6.82
C ALA A 220 3.82 7.14 -5.38
N GLY A 221 4.54 7.71 -4.42
CA GLY A 221 4.35 7.33 -3.02
C GLY A 221 5.40 7.96 -2.12
N PHE A 222 5.50 7.42 -0.90
CA PHE A 222 6.39 7.93 0.13
C PHE A 222 6.82 6.81 1.08
N GLU A 223 7.93 7.02 1.77
CA GLU A 223 8.46 6.07 2.75
C GLU A 223 7.55 6.01 4.00
N PRO A 224 7.48 4.87 4.72
CA PRO A 224 6.50 4.65 5.79
C PRO A 224 6.63 5.61 6.99
N ASP A 225 7.81 6.21 7.15
CA ASP A 225 8.23 7.20 8.14
C ASP A 225 8.07 8.65 7.65
N GLU A 226 7.45 8.86 6.49
CA GLU A 226 7.22 10.16 5.84
C GLU A 226 8.52 10.92 5.46
N SER A 227 9.71 10.30 5.58
CA SER A 227 11.02 10.95 5.38
C SER A 227 11.44 11.11 3.92
N GLY A 228 10.83 10.35 3.00
CA GLY A 228 11.24 10.26 1.61
C GLY A 228 10.07 10.08 0.64
N THR A 229 10.29 10.49 -0.61
CA THR A 229 9.31 10.38 -1.69
C THR A 229 9.73 9.35 -2.72
N ARG A 230 8.75 8.64 -3.30
CA ARG A 230 8.93 7.77 -4.48
C ARG A 230 8.27 8.41 -5.68
N LEU A 231 9.09 8.73 -6.69
CA LEU A 231 8.64 9.26 -7.98
C LEU A 231 8.66 8.15 -9.03
N SER A 232 7.59 8.01 -9.79
CA SER A 232 7.57 7.19 -11.01
C SER A 232 8.07 8.03 -12.18
N VAL A 233 9.00 7.50 -12.96
CA VAL A 233 9.63 8.21 -14.09
C VAL A 233 9.17 7.59 -15.41
N ASN A 234 8.74 8.41 -16.36
CA ASN A 234 8.50 8.01 -17.74
C ASN A 234 9.40 8.83 -18.68
N HIS A 235 9.99 8.17 -19.68
CA HIS A 235 10.79 8.79 -20.74
C HIS A 235 10.42 8.19 -22.11
N ASP A 236 9.14 8.29 -22.45
CA ASP A 236 8.59 7.85 -23.73
C ASP A 236 7.83 9.00 -24.41
N PHE A 237 8.57 9.80 -25.18
CA PHE A 237 8.01 10.91 -25.95
C PHE A 237 7.05 10.41 -27.03
N TRP A 238 7.48 9.44 -27.84
CA TRP A 238 6.74 8.98 -29.01
C TRP A 238 5.47 8.21 -28.64
N GLY A 239 5.54 7.23 -27.72
CA GLY A 239 4.37 6.47 -27.28
C GLY A 239 3.36 7.32 -26.52
N THR A 240 3.80 8.38 -25.81
CA THR A 240 2.89 9.39 -25.25
C THR A 240 2.10 10.09 -26.37
N TRP A 241 2.78 10.59 -27.42
CA TRP A 241 2.11 11.24 -28.56
C TRP A 241 1.20 10.28 -29.34
N THR A 242 1.63 9.06 -29.62
CA THR A 242 0.80 8.03 -30.29
C THR A 242 -0.47 7.75 -29.48
N SER A 243 -0.36 7.62 -28.16
CA SER A 243 -1.51 7.39 -27.27
C SER A 243 -2.48 8.58 -27.28
N TYR A 244 -1.97 9.81 -27.21
CA TYR A 244 -2.79 11.02 -27.23
C TYR A 244 -3.48 11.24 -28.59
N ILE A 245 -2.82 10.97 -29.71
CA ILE A 245 -3.44 10.98 -31.04
C ILE A 245 -4.54 9.91 -31.12
N GLY A 246 -4.31 8.71 -30.59
CA GLY A 246 -5.33 7.65 -30.50
C GLY A 246 -6.57 8.08 -29.71
N TYR A 247 -6.39 8.67 -28.52
CA TYR A 247 -7.51 9.20 -27.72
C TYR A 247 -8.23 10.38 -28.40
N PHE A 248 -7.50 11.24 -29.11
CA PHE A 248 -8.09 12.34 -29.88
C PHE A 248 -8.94 11.83 -31.06
N LEU A 249 -8.47 10.83 -31.79
CA LEU A 249 -9.23 10.17 -32.86
C LEU A 249 -10.46 9.44 -32.29
N LEU A 250 -10.35 8.77 -31.14
CA LEU A 250 -11.48 8.16 -30.43
C LEU A 250 -12.53 9.21 -30.04
N TYR A 251 -12.09 10.36 -29.50
CA TYR A 251 -12.98 11.47 -29.16
C TYR A 251 -13.71 12.03 -30.40
N ILE A 252 -13.01 12.22 -31.52
CA ILE A 252 -13.62 12.60 -32.80
C ILE A 252 -14.66 11.56 -33.25
N GLY A 253 -14.36 10.26 -33.15
CA GLY A 253 -15.29 9.19 -33.47
C GLY A 253 -16.56 9.22 -32.61
N LEU A 254 -16.40 9.42 -31.29
CA LEU A 254 -17.52 9.56 -30.35
C LEU A 254 -18.36 10.81 -30.63
N MET A 255 -17.74 11.92 -31.03
CA MET A 255 -18.46 13.13 -31.44
C MET A 255 -19.20 12.93 -32.77
N ALA A 256 -18.60 12.27 -33.76
CA ALA A 256 -19.22 11.99 -35.05
C ALA A 256 -20.50 11.14 -34.91
N ILE A 257 -20.51 10.17 -33.99
CA ILE A 257 -21.67 9.32 -33.67
C ILE A 257 -22.91 10.12 -33.23
N LEU A 258 -22.73 11.31 -32.63
CA LEU A 258 -23.83 12.18 -32.22
C LEU A 258 -24.54 12.88 -33.39
N PHE A 259 -23.84 13.04 -34.52
CA PHE A 259 -24.35 13.72 -35.71
C PHE A 259 -24.82 12.75 -36.81
N ASP A 260 -24.38 11.50 -36.78
CA ASP A 260 -24.87 10.46 -37.69
C ASP A 260 -26.33 10.08 -37.38
N LYS A 261 -27.15 10.10 -38.43
CA LYS A 261 -28.59 9.84 -38.42
C LYS A 261 -28.91 8.35 -38.29
N ASN A 262 -27.96 7.47 -38.58
CA ASN A 262 -28.11 6.01 -38.56
C ASN A 262 -27.79 5.40 -37.18
N THR A 263 -27.38 6.20 -36.20
CA THR A 263 -27.03 5.71 -34.86
C THR A 263 -28.24 5.66 -33.92
N ARG A 264 -28.08 4.96 -32.80
CA ARG A 264 -29.07 4.95 -31.70
C ARG A 264 -29.38 6.34 -31.15
N PHE A 265 -28.48 7.32 -31.28
CA PHE A 265 -28.75 8.72 -30.93
C PHE A 265 -29.67 9.40 -31.96
N GLY A 266 -29.46 9.14 -33.26
CA GLY A 266 -30.39 9.53 -34.33
C GLY A 266 -31.80 8.96 -34.10
N ASP A 267 -31.90 7.69 -33.71
CA ASP A 267 -33.16 7.05 -33.33
C ASP A 267 -33.80 7.67 -32.08
N LEU A 268 -33.01 7.93 -31.03
CA LEU A 268 -33.52 8.59 -29.83
C LEU A 268 -34.03 10.00 -30.15
N LYS A 269 -33.33 10.75 -31.01
CA LYS A 269 -33.78 12.08 -31.48
C LYS A 269 -35.10 11.99 -32.24
N ARG A 270 -35.22 11.07 -33.21
CA ARG A 270 -36.48 10.80 -33.93
C ARG A 270 -37.63 10.42 -32.98
N LYS A 271 -37.37 9.54 -32.02
CA LYS A 271 -38.34 9.15 -30.99
C LYS A 271 -38.71 10.32 -30.06
N LEU A 272 -37.74 11.13 -29.64
CA LEU A 272 -37.95 12.30 -28.80
C LEU A 272 -38.76 13.38 -29.52
N ASP A 273 -38.49 13.65 -30.80
CA ASP A 273 -39.25 14.61 -31.60
C ASP A 273 -40.69 14.12 -31.83
N ASN A 274 -40.89 12.82 -32.05
CA ASN A 274 -42.21 12.21 -32.11
C ASN A 274 -42.94 12.27 -30.75
N VAL A 275 -42.24 12.08 -29.63
CA VAL A 275 -42.79 12.23 -28.28
C VAL A 275 -43.07 13.69 -27.94
N LYS A 276 -42.27 14.66 -28.38
CA LYS A 276 -42.56 16.10 -28.25
C LYS A 276 -43.83 16.48 -29.02
N ARG A 277 -43.97 16.02 -30.27
CA ARG A 277 -45.21 16.18 -31.06
C ARG A 277 -46.44 15.52 -30.41
N LYS A 278 -46.26 14.38 -29.73
CA LYS A 278 -47.33 13.75 -28.94
C LYS A 278 -47.61 14.48 -27.61
N LYS A 279 -46.60 14.98 -26.90
CA LYS A 279 -46.75 15.79 -25.67
C LYS A 279 -47.48 17.10 -25.96
N ALA A 280 -47.27 17.73 -27.11
CA ALA A 280 -48.06 18.88 -27.53
C ALA A 280 -49.58 18.57 -27.66
N LYS A 281 -49.96 17.31 -27.87
CA LYS A 281 -51.36 16.85 -27.86
C LYS A 281 -51.81 16.30 -26.51
N MET A 282 -50.91 15.74 -25.69
CA MET A 282 -51.21 15.22 -24.35
C MET A 282 -51.22 16.28 -23.24
N ALA A 283 -50.58 17.44 -23.44
CA ALA A 283 -50.61 18.55 -22.49
C ALA A 283 -52.03 19.10 -22.26
N ALA A 284 -52.95 18.91 -23.23
CA ALA A 284 -54.37 19.23 -23.09
C ALA A 284 -55.20 18.18 -22.32
N GLY A 285 -54.66 16.98 -22.09
CA GLY A 285 -55.39 15.86 -21.45
C GLY A 285 -54.97 15.54 -20.01
N ALA A 286 -53.84 16.09 -19.53
CA ALA A 286 -53.28 15.77 -18.21
C ALA A 286 -53.81 16.66 -17.06
N MET A 287 -54.89 17.42 -17.28
CA MET A 287 -55.53 18.29 -16.28
C MET A 287 -56.94 17.80 -15.89
N LEU A 288 -57.19 16.48 -15.96
CA LEU A 288 -58.53 15.91 -15.71
C LEU A 288 -58.57 14.59 -14.91
N LEU A 289 -57.44 14.10 -14.39
CA LEU A 289 -57.38 12.88 -13.59
C LEU A 289 -56.35 12.98 -12.45
N PHE A 290 -56.73 13.67 -11.37
CA PHE A 290 -56.15 13.43 -10.03
C PHE A 290 -57.26 13.58 -8.98
N GLY A 291 -57.85 12.45 -8.63
CA GLY A 291 -58.86 12.34 -7.57
C GLY A 291 -58.81 10.96 -6.95
N MET A 292 -58.79 10.93 -5.61
CA MET A 292 -58.86 9.77 -4.72
C MET A 292 -57.59 8.90 -4.59
N SER A 293 -56.99 9.00 -3.39
CA SER A 293 -56.07 8.01 -2.83
C SER A 293 -56.85 7.01 -1.98
N GLY A 294 -56.33 5.79 -1.82
CA GLY A 294 -56.83 4.78 -0.87
C GLY A 294 -55.68 3.99 -0.26
N PHE A 295 -55.73 3.74 1.04
CA PHE A 295 -54.72 2.99 1.80
C PHE A 295 -55.13 1.51 1.97
N ALA A 296 -54.13 0.62 2.05
CA ALA A 296 -54.22 -0.68 2.72
C ALA A 296 -52.83 -1.11 3.21
N GLN A 297 -52.77 -1.78 4.37
CA GLN A 297 -51.55 -2.41 4.92
C GLN A 297 -51.66 -3.94 4.80
N ASP A 298 -50.54 -4.65 4.79
CA ASP A 298 -50.44 -5.96 5.44
C ASP A 298 -49.00 -6.29 5.89
N HIS A 299 -48.84 -7.20 6.85
CA HIS A 299 -47.58 -7.51 7.55
C HIS A 299 -47.25 -9.02 7.54
N ILE A 300 -45.99 -9.40 7.87
CA ILE A 300 -45.61 -10.67 8.55
C ILE A 300 -44.14 -10.61 9.07
N HIS A 301 -43.66 -11.66 9.76
CA HIS A 301 -42.51 -11.78 10.68
C HIS A 301 -41.16 -12.14 9.96
N GLU A 302 -39.92 -12.18 10.51
CA GLU A 302 -39.19 -11.67 11.72
C GLU A 302 -37.72 -12.20 11.74
N LYS A 303 -36.82 -11.50 12.45
CA LYS A 303 -35.70 -11.99 13.32
C LYS A 303 -34.98 -10.74 13.83
N PRO A 304 -34.74 -10.56 15.16
CA PRO A 304 -34.68 -9.26 15.86
C PRO A 304 -34.22 -8.11 14.95
N THR A 305 -35.20 -7.40 14.41
CA THR A 305 -35.14 -6.92 13.01
C THR A 305 -35.04 -5.40 12.93
N GLU A 306 -34.66 -4.89 11.76
CA GLU A 306 -34.78 -3.47 11.36
C GLU A 306 -36.07 -2.82 11.90
N LYS A 307 -37.20 -3.55 11.91
CA LYS A 307 -38.49 -3.14 12.48
C LYS A 307 -38.44 -2.44 13.85
N GLN A 308 -37.57 -2.81 14.78
CA GLN A 308 -37.49 -2.12 16.09
C GLN A 308 -36.83 -0.74 15.95
N ILE A 309 -35.77 -0.66 15.14
CA ILE A 309 -35.11 0.58 14.76
C ILE A 309 -36.09 1.44 13.94
N ASP A 310 -36.71 0.88 12.89
CA ASP A 310 -37.73 1.53 12.07
C ASP A 310 -38.92 2.02 12.89
N SER A 311 -39.37 1.27 13.90
CA SER A 311 -40.47 1.70 14.77
C SER A 311 -40.07 2.94 15.58
N LEU A 312 -38.84 3.02 16.08
CA LEU A 312 -38.30 4.22 16.71
C LEU A 312 -38.17 5.37 15.70
N LEU A 313 -37.55 5.13 14.54
CA LEU A 313 -37.33 6.13 13.50
C LEU A 313 -38.66 6.70 12.95
N GLN A 314 -39.68 5.86 12.74
CA GLN A 314 -41.01 6.27 12.30
C GLN A 314 -41.80 6.96 13.42
N LYS A 315 -41.70 6.50 14.68
CA LYS A 315 -42.35 7.14 15.84
C LYS A 315 -41.85 8.57 16.07
N TYR A 316 -40.55 8.80 15.87
CA TYR A 316 -39.91 10.12 15.99
C TYR A 316 -39.65 10.78 14.62
N LYS A 317 -40.36 10.36 13.57
CA LYS A 317 -40.24 10.95 12.23
C LYS A 317 -40.75 12.39 12.22
N VAL A 318 -39.83 13.33 12.06
CA VAL A 318 -40.12 14.75 11.91
C VAL A 318 -40.94 14.99 10.65
N SER A 319 -41.94 15.88 10.71
CA SER A 319 -42.75 16.22 9.52
C SER A 319 -41.92 16.88 8.43
N GLU A 320 -42.28 16.67 7.16
CA GLU A 320 -41.54 17.22 6.03
C GLU A 320 -41.47 18.76 6.06
N GLU A 321 -42.54 19.42 6.49
CA GLU A 321 -42.55 20.89 6.67
C GLU A 321 -41.55 21.38 7.72
N HIS A 322 -41.34 20.62 8.79
CA HIS A 322 -40.37 20.99 9.84
C HIS A 322 -38.95 20.67 9.38
N ALA A 323 -38.73 19.52 8.76
CA ALA A 323 -37.45 19.17 8.15
C ALA A 323 -37.03 20.20 7.07
N ALA A 324 -37.98 20.69 6.26
CA ALA A 324 -37.75 21.75 5.27
C ALA A 324 -37.45 23.14 5.87
N LYS A 325 -37.74 23.37 7.17
CA LYS A 325 -37.26 24.56 7.90
C LYS A 325 -35.82 24.36 8.38
N PHE A 326 -35.50 23.17 8.91
CA PHE A 326 -34.14 22.79 9.28
C PHE A 326 -33.17 22.81 8.09
N GLY A 327 -33.58 22.28 6.94
CA GLY A 327 -32.78 22.26 5.70
C GLY A 327 -32.36 23.64 5.17
N ARG A 328 -33.01 24.73 5.61
CA ARG A 328 -32.68 26.13 5.28
C ARG A 328 -31.58 26.72 6.18
N VAL A 329 -31.27 26.11 7.32
CA VAL A 329 -30.17 26.55 8.17
C VAL A 329 -28.87 26.50 7.37
N ILE A 330 -28.03 27.52 7.50
CA ILE A 330 -26.72 27.56 6.85
C ILE A 330 -25.68 26.97 7.79
N ILE A 331 -24.90 26.02 7.30
CA ILE A 331 -23.74 25.44 7.97
C ILE A 331 -22.47 25.69 7.16
N GLN A 332 -21.32 25.57 7.80
CA GLN A 332 -20.02 25.58 7.16
C GLN A 332 -19.57 24.12 6.93
N ASP A 333 -19.20 23.75 5.70
CA ASP A 333 -18.57 22.45 5.47
C ASP A 333 -17.09 22.45 5.89
N ALA A 334 -16.47 21.27 5.97
CA ALA A 334 -15.08 21.12 6.41
C ALA A 334 -14.05 21.83 5.50
N GLY A 335 -14.45 22.26 4.29
CA GLY A 335 -13.65 23.11 3.40
C GLY A 335 -13.89 24.61 3.61
N GLY A 336 -14.58 25.00 4.68
CA GLY A 336 -14.89 26.39 5.02
C GLY A 336 -16.08 26.99 4.24
N ARG A 337 -16.74 26.23 3.36
CA ARG A 337 -17.80 26.76 2.48
C ARG A 337 -19.16 26.73 3.18
N MET A 338 -19.83 27.87 3.20
CA MET A 338 -21.21 28.00 3.67
C MET A 338 -22.20 27.33 2.69
N LYS A 339 -23.06 26.45 3.19
CA LYS A 339 -24.13 25.79 2.42
C LYS A 339 -25.38 25.55 3.28
N PRO A 340 -26.59 25.45 2.70
CA PRO A 340 -27.76 24.98 3.42
C PRO A 340 -27.58 23.54 3.92
N VAL A 341 -28.14 23.23 5.09
CA VAL A 341 -28.18 21.86 5.64
C VAL A 341 -28.76 20.87 4.64
N ASN A 342 -29.79 21.24 3.86
CA ASN A 342 -30.37 20.39 2.83
C ASN A 342 -29.36 19.93 1.75
N THR A 343 -28.39 20.78 1.41
CA THR A 343 -27.32 20.40 0.49
C THR A 343 -26.38 19.39 1.13
N PHE A 344 -26.05 19.56 2.41
CA PHE A 344 -25.19 18.63 3.15
C PHE A 344 -25.87 17.29 3.43
N SER A 345 -27.12 17.28 3.91
CA SER A 345 -27.90 16.07 4.20
C SER A 345 -28.08 15.21 2.95
N SER A 346 -28.39 15.84 1.80
CA SER A 346 -28.46 15.18 0.51
C SER A 346 -27.10 14.64 0.06
N GLU A 347 -26.02 15.43 0.16
CA GLU A 347 -24.67 14.95 -0.15
C GLU A 347 -24.24 13.76 0.72
N LEU A 348 -24.50 13.81 2.02
CA LEU A 348 -24.19 12.75 2.99
C LEU A 348 -24.91 11.45 2.62
N LEU A 349 -26.25 11.50 2.52
CA LEU A 349 -27.07 10.32 2.26
C LEU A 349 -26.68 9.66 0.93
N ARG A 350 -26.50 10.45 -0.14
CA ARG A 350 -26.10 9.96 -1.46
C ARG A 350 -24.68 9.38 -1.51
N LYS A 351 -23.75 9.92 -0.71
CA LYS A 351 -22.37 9.38 -0.64
C LYS A 351 -22.35 8.05 0.12
N VAL A 352 -23.06 7.96 1.24
CA VAL A 352 -23.09 6.79 2.13
C VAL A 352 -23.94 5.65 1.54
N SER A 353 -25.21 5.91 1.19
CA SER A 353 -26.20 4.89 0.78
C SER A 353 -26.41 4.73 -0.72
N LYS A 354 -25.93 5.67 -1.54
CA LYS A 354 -26.27 5.79 -2.99
C LYS A 354 -27.75 6.06 -3.30
N SER A 355 -28.57 6.39 -2.30
CA SER A 355 -29.96 6.81 -2.46
C SER A 355 -30.14 8.30 -2.13
N ASP A 356 -31.19 8.93 -2.66
CA ASP A 356 -31.61 10.29 -2.30
C ASP A 356 -32.57 10.30 -1.08
N THR A 357 -33.12 9.14 -0.72
CA THR A 357 -34.02 8.90 0.44
C THR A 357 -33.61 7.65 1.22
N TYR A 358 -33.98 7.57 2.50
CA TYR A 358 -33.85 6.35 3.30
C TYR A 358 -35.25 5.90 3.74
N LYS A 359 -35.72 4.77 3.22
CA LYS A 359 -37.11 4.31 3.38
C LYS A 359 -38.07 5.46 3.01
N ASP A 360 -38.98 5.83 3.90
CA ASP A 360 -39.94 6.93 3.68
C ASP A 360 -39.43 8.32 4.12
N MET A 361 -38.13 8.46 4.40
CA MET A 361 -37.53 9.69 4.92
C MET A 361 -36.67 10.39 3.86
N ASN A 362 -36.88 11.70 3.72
CA ASN A 362 -35.98 12.57 2.96
C ASN A 362 -34.67 12.82 3.74
N SER A 363 -33.66 13.35 3.05
CA SER A 363 -32.33 13.55 3.63
C SER A 363 -32.29 14.44 4.87
N ASP A 364 -33.13 15.48 4.96
CA ASP A 364 -33.21 16.34 6.14
C ASP A 364 -33.83 15.63 7.35
N GLN A 365 -34.87 14.82 7.13
CA GLN A 365 -35.45 13.96 8.18
C GLN A 365 -34.43 12.92 8.66
N VAL A 366 -33.63 12.35 7.75
CA VAL A 366 -32.56 11.40 8.08
C VAL A 366 -31.49 12.06 8.94
N LEU A 367 -30.98 13.23 8.55
CA LEU A 367 -29.94 13.94 9.31
C LEU A 367 -30.44 14.42 10.69
N LEU A 368 -31.70 14.90 10.78
CA LEU A 368 -32.32 15.18 12.09
C LEU A 368 -32.44 13.93 12.96
N SER A 369 -32.74 12.78 12.36
CA SER A 369 -32.81 11.52 13.10
C SER A 369 -31.43 11.04 13.56
N MET A 370 -30.38 11.23 12.74
CA MET A 370 -28.99 10.94 13.10
C MET A 370 -28.55 11.77 14.30
N THR A 371 -28.83 13.08 14.30
CA THR A 371 -28.44 13.96 15.42
C THR A 371 -29.27 13.74 16.70
N MET A 372 -30.51 13.26 16.60
CA MET A 372 -31.33 12.91 17.77
C MET A 372 -31.06 11.51 18.34
N PHE A 373 -30.60 10.56 17.51
CA PHE A 373 -30.51 9.14 17.85
C PHE A 373 -29.20 8.49 17.37
N ASP A 374 -28.07 9.17 17.57
CA ASP A 374 -26.70 8.74 17.26
C ASP A 374 -26.44 7.23 17.48
N LYS A 375 -26.76 6.72 18.67
CA LYS A 375 -26.57 5.32 19.08
C LYS A 375 -27.41 4.33 18.30
N VAL A 376 -28.59 4.75 17.82
CA VAL A 376 -29.46 3.92 16.97
C VAL A 376 -28.86 3.86 15.57
N TRP A 377 -28.46 5.00 15.02
CA TRP A 377 -27.86 5.11 13.69
C TRP A 377 -26.51 4.38 13.56
N TYR A 378 -25.78 4.19 14.67
CA TYR A 378 -24.62 3.29 14.73
C TYR A 378 -24.93 1.86 14.27
N SER A 379 -26.16 1.39 14.47
CA SER A 379 -26.65 0.04 14.12
C SER A 379 -27.51 0.00 12.84
N VAL A 380 -27.72 1.13 12.15
CA VAL A 380 -28.55 1.17 10.94
C VAL A 380 -27.73 0.74 9.71
N PRO A 381 -28.18 -0.26 8.92
CA PRO A 381 -27.50 -0.67 7.69
C PRO A 381 -27.74 0.36 6.57
N ILE A 382 -26.87 1.37 6.49
CA ILE A 382 -26.95 2.47 5.52
C ILE A 382 -25.71 2.60 4.62
N ILE A 383 -24.57 2.02 5.00
CA ILE A 383 -23.31 2.14 4.24
C ILE A 383 -23.37 1.16 3.06
N TYR A 384 -23.55 1.68 1.84
CA TYR A 384 -23.68 0.84 0.63
C TYR A 384 -22.40 0.05 0.33
N LEU A 385 -22.55 -1.25 0.04
CA LEU A 385 -21.47 -2.18 -0.22
C LEU A 385 -21.47 -2.61 -1.69
N LYS A 386 -20.42 -2.25 -2.42
CA LYS A 386 -20.24 -2.68 -3.81
C LYS A 386 -20.23 -4.21 -3.92
N ARG A 387 -20.90 -4.74 -4.95
CA ARG A 387 -20.98 -6.18 -5.23
C ARG A 387 -19.60 -6.78 -5.55
N GLY A 388 -19.36 -8.01 -5.10
CA GLY A 388 -18.13 -8.78 -5.39
C GLY A 388 -16.96 -8.57 -4.43
N ASN A 389 -17.11 -7.74 -3.39
CA ASN A 389 -16.11 -7.63 -2.31
C ASN A 389 -16.54 -8.48 -1.10
N ASP A 390 -16.28 -9.78 -1.19
CA ASP A 390 -16.64 -10.77 -0.17
C ASP A 390 -15.74 -10.64 1.07
N SER A 391 -14.47 -10.26 0.89
CA SER A 391 -13.51 -10.10 1.98
C SER A 391 -13.89 -8.96 2.93
N LEU A 392 -14.37 -7.84 2.39
CA LEU A 392 -14.88 -6.73 3.21
C LEU A 392 -16.05 -7.19 4.09
N ARG A 393 -17.00 -7.95 3.51
CA ARG A 393 -18.17 -8.48 4.23
C ARG A 393 -17.76 -9.48 5.31
N LYS A 394 -16.78 -10.34 5.04
CA LYS A 394 -16.17 -11.23 6.04
C LYS A 394 -15.50 -10.48 7.19
N ILE A 395 -14.81 -9.37 6.93
CA ILE A 395 -14.18 -8.55 7.98
C ILE A 395 -15.23 -7.80 8.80
N ALA A 396 -16.27 -7.26 8.15
CA ALA A 396 -17.40 -6.64 8.82
C ALA A 396 -18.21 -7.64 9.68
N GLY A 397 -18.25 -8.91 9.29
CA GLY A 397 -18.99 -9.98 9.98
C GLY A 397 -20.41 -10.19 9.45
N ILE A 398 -20.68 -9.73 8.22
CA ILE A 398 -22.02 -9.68 7.60
C ILE A 398 -22.14 -10.67 6.42
N ASP A 399 -23.37 -10.93 5.99
CA ASP A 399 -23.64 -11.86 4.89
C ASP A 399 -22.96 -11.43 3.57
N VAL A 400 -22.48 -12.41 2.80
CA VAL A 400 -21.73 -12.18 1.55
C VAL A 400 -22.58 -11.47 0.47
N LYS A 401 -23.92 -11.56 0.55
CA LYS A 401 -24.86 -10.88 -0.34
C LYS A 401 -25.40 -9.56 0.21
N ALA A 402 -25.00 -9.15 1.42
CA ALA A 402 -25.46 -7.88 2.01
C ALA A 402 -25.12 -6.69 1.10
N GLU A 403 -26.11 -5.84 0.83
CA GLU A 403 -25.94 -4.62 0.01
C GLU A 403 -25.60 -3.38 0.86
N TYR A 404 -25.83 -3.45 2.17
CA TYR A 404 -25.53 -2.40 3.14
C TYR A 404 -24.86 -2.97 4.40
N ALA A 405 -24.05 -2.14 5.06
CA ALA A 405 -23.49 -2.38 6.40
C ALA A 405 -23.91 -1.27 7.36
N ALA A 406 -23.94 -1.58 8.65
CA ALA A 406 -24.03 -0.60 9.73
C ALA A 406 -22.66 0.01 10.03
N LEU A 407 -22.65 1.15 10.73
CA LEU A 407 -21.40 1.79 11.15
C LEU A 407 -20.62 0.90 12.13
N GLY A 408 -21.33 0.28 13.08
CA GLY A 408 -20.76 -0.64 14.06
C GLY A 408 -20.14 -1.92 13.49
N ASP A 409 -20.53 -2.35 12.29
CA ASP A 409 -19.94 -3.54 11.65
C ASP A 409 -18.42 -3.36 11.40
N PHE A 410 -17.94 -2.12 11.30
CA PHE A 410 -16.52 -1.82 11.06
C PHE A 410 -15.67 -1.65 12.31
N PHE A 411 -16.26 -1.69 13.51
CA PHE A 411 -15.57 -1.60 14.79
C PHE A 411 -15.67 -2.91 15.57
N ASP A 412 -14.67 -3.22 16.39
CA ASP A 412 -14.70 -4.38 17.29
C ASP A 412 -15.28 -4.02 18.68
N ASN A 413 -15.41 -5.03 19.56
CA ASN A 413 -15.95 -4.86 20.91
C ASN A 413 -15.09 -3.97 21.84
N GLN A 414 -13.87 -3.61 21.42
CA GLN A 414 -12.98 -2.69 22.13
C GLN A 414 -12.97 -1.29 21.50
N GLY A 415 -13.72 -1.08 20.40
CA GLY A 415 -13.76 0.17 19.65
C GLY A 415 -12.66 0.31 18.60
N ASN A 416 -11.84 -0.72 18.34
CA ASN A 416 -10.81 -0.65 17.32
C ASN A 416 -11.43 -0.73 15.91
N TYR A 417 -10.91 0.07 14.98
CA TYR A 417 -11.36 0.05 13.59
C TYR A 417 -10.76 -1.14 12.82
N LYS A 418 -11.62 -2.07 12.40
CA LYS A 418 -11.24 -3.37 11.79
C LYS A 418 -10.47 -3.23 10.48
N LEU A 419 -10.64 -2.14 9.74
CA LEU A 419 -10.01 -1.93 8.43
C LEU A 419 -8.62 -1.28 8.51
N SER A 420 -8.24 -0.72 9.66
CA SER A 420 -7.01 0.06 9.90
C SER A 420 -5.75 -0.50 9.22
N LYS A 421 -5.32 -1.72 9.56
CA LYS A 421 -4.11 -2.36 9.03
C LYS A 421 -4.12 -2.57 7.51
N LEU A 422 -5.30 -2.78 6.92
CA LEU A 422 -5.44 -2.95 5.46
C LEU A 422 -5.43 -1.61 4.74
N LEU A 423 -5.99 -0.57 5.36
CA LEU A 423 -6.04 0.79 4.82
C LEU A 423 -4.67 1.48 4.86
N GLU A 424 -3.87 1.28 5.91
CA GLU A 424 -2.52 1.82 6.01
C GLU A 424 -1.63 1.39 4.82
N GLY A 425 -1.75 0.12 4.39
CA GLY A 425 -1.11 -0.37 3.18
C GLY A 425 -1.77 0.14 1.89
N ALA A 426 -3.10 0.29 1.87
CA ALA A 426 -3.84 0.76 0.69
C ALA A 426 -3.58 2.24 0.35
N TYR A 427 -3.50 3.11 1.36
CA TYR A 427 -3.25 4.55 1.19
C TYR A 427 -1.79 4.89 0.80
N ARG A 428 -0.84 3.98 1.04
CA ARG A 428 0.57 4.14 0.64
C ARG A 428 0.87 3.78 -0.82
N GLU A 429 -0.08 3.19 -1.55
CA GLU A 429 0.11 2.74 -2.93
C GLU A 429 -0.15 3.84 -3.97
N ALA A 430 0.74 3.90 -4.98
CA ALA A 430 0.63 4.83 -6.12
C ALA A 430 -0.68 4.66 -6.90
N VAL A 431 -1.02 3.40 -7.15
CA VAL A 431 -2.13 2.97 -8.00
C VAL A 431 -2.78 1.81 -7.26
N PRO A 432 -3.65 2.08 -6.28
CA PRO A 432 -4.27 1.01 -5.51
C PRO A 432 -5.06 0.09 -6.46
N ASN A 433 -4.90 -1.21 -6.24
CA ASN A 433 -5.62 -2.24 -7.00
C ASN A 433 -7.12 -2.18 -6.67
N GLN A 434 -7.95 -2.94 -7.39
CA GLN A 434 -9.41 -2.83 -7.22
C GLN A 434 -9.88 -3.16 -5.80
N PHE A 435 -9.21 -4.10 -5.14
CA PHE A 435 -9.46 -4.46 -3.74
C PHE A 435 -9.14 -3.29 -2.81
N GLN A 436 -7.94 -2.71 -2.89
CA GLN A 436 -7.53 -1.54 -2.10
C GLN A 436 -8.46 -0.33 -2.32
N LYS A 437 -8.86 -0.07 -3.57
CA LYS A 437 -9.81 0.98 -3.93
C LYS A 437 -11.17 0.79 -3.27
N ASP A 438 -11.70 -0.44 -3.26
CA ASP A 438 -13.00 -0.71 -2.64
C ASP A 438 -12.95 -0.58 -1.11
N PHE A 439 -11.80 -0.83 -0.47
CA PHE A 439 -11.62 -0.58 0.97
C PHE A 439 -11.50 0.92 1.28
N ILE A 440 -10.73 1.68 0.48
CA ILE A 440 -10.60 3.15 0.60
C ILE A 440 -11.95 3.84 0.40
N ASP A 441 -12.77 3.41 -0.56
CA ASP A 441 -14.09 3.99 -0.82
C ASP A 441 -15.09 3.70 0.33
N ILE A 442 -14.94 2.58 1.03
CA ILE A 442 -15.73 2.26 2.23
C ILE A 442 -15.26 3.07 3.43
N ASP A 443 -13.94 3.16 3.64
CA ASP A 443 -13.33 4.00 4.68
C ASP A 443 -13.80 5.46 4.60
N LYS A 444 -13.86 6.01 3.39
CA LYS A 444 -14.39 7.37 3.15
C LYS A 444 -15.86 7.53 3.54
N ARG A 445 -16.67 6.47 3.46
CA ARG A 445 -18.09 6.51 3.86
C ARG A 445 -18.28 6.27 5.35
N VAL A 446 -17.48 5.38 5.94
CA VAL A 446 -17.43 5.14 7.38
C VAL A 446 -17.05 6.42 8.10
N ASN A 447 -15.92 7.05 7.73
CA ASN A 447 -15.49 8.32 8.33
C ASN A 447 -16.50 9.46 8.08
N LEU A 448 -17.06 9.56 6.87
CA LEU A 448 -18.08 10.58 6.58
C LEU A 448 -19.32 10.43 7.47
N LEU A 449 -19.81 9.21 7.69
CA LEU A 449 -20.96 8.93 8.56
C LEU A 449 -20.62 9.08 10.04
N TYR A 450 -19.40 8.73 10.46
CA TYR A 450 -18.91 8.91 11.84
C TYR A 450 -18.69 10.39 12.20
N SER A 451 -18.43 11.25 11.20
CA SER A 451 -18.20 12.69 11.36
C SER A 451 -19.46 13.58 11.23
N ALA A 452 -20.62 12.97 10.95
CA ALA A 452 -21.88 13.67 10.63
C ALA A 452 -22.87 13.67 11.80
#